data_AF-A0A8J7AH59-F1
#
_entry.id   AF-A0A8J7AH59-F1
#
_cell.length_a   1.000
_cell.length_b   1.000
_cell.length_c   1.000
_cell.angle_alpha   90.00
_cell.angle_beta   90.00
_cell.angle_gamma   90.00
#
_symmetry.space_group_name_H-M   'P 1'
#
loop_
_entity.id
_entity.type
_entity.pdbx_description
1 polymer ?
#
loop_
_entity_poly.entity_id
_entity_poly.type
_entity_poly.pdbx_seq_one_letter_code
_entity_poly.pdbx_strand_id
1 'polypeptide(L)' 'MPVESSAPAPIPMSDSAERPRPAFGWTRYTERLNGRFAMVGFVALLVIEAVTGQSFWSWVGLL' A
#
# COMPACT_ATOMS: atom_id res chain seq x y z
N MET A 1 12.58 -59.78 -0.93
CA MET A 1 12.51 -58.35 -0.56
C MET A 1 11.44 -57.71 -1.43
N PRO A 2 10.30 -57.22 -0.91
CA PRO A 2 9.42 -56.39 -1.72
C PRO A 2 10.04 -55.00 -1.85
N VAL A 3 10.07 -54.48 -3.07
CA VAL A 3 10.59 -53.15 -3.40
C VAL A 3 9.45 -52.17 -3.19
N GLU A 4 9.46 -51.43 -2.08
CA GLU A 4 8.51 -50.35 -1.83
C GLU A 4 8.81 -49.21 -2.82
N SER A 5 8.01 -49.14 -3.88
CA SER A 5 7.99 -48.02 -4.82
C SER A 5 7.36 -46.83 -4.11
N SER A 6 8.19 -46.06 -3.41
CA SER A 6 7.79 -44.78 -2.82
C SER A 6 7.51 -43.79 -3.95
N ALA A 7 6.25 -43.73 -4.37
CA ALA A 7 5.74 -42.69 -5.24
C ALA A 7 6.02 -41.32 -4.61
N PRO A 8 6.49 -40.32 -5.38
CA PRO A 8 6.67 -38.98 -4.84
C PRO A 8 5.31 -38.44 -4.38
N ALA A 9 5.25 -37.99 -3.12
CA ALA A 9 4.07 -37.39 -2.53
C ALA A 9 3.49 -36.29 -3.44
N PRO A 10 2.16 -36.12 -3.50
CA PRO A 10 1.56 -35.03 -4.27
C PRO A 10 2.05 -33.71 -3.67
N ILE A 11 2.86 -32.99 -4.45
CA ILE A 11 3.14 -31.57 -4.21
C ILE A 11 1.78 -30.88 -4.11
N PRO A 12 1.41 -30.28 -2.96
CA PRO A 12 0.19 -29.51 -2.87
C PRO A 12 0.34 -28.28 -3.76
N MET A 13 -0.09 -28.42 -5.00
CA MET A 13 -0.10 -27.39 -6.02
C MET A 13 -1.48 -26.75 -6.04
N SER A 14 -1.85 -26.11 -4.93
CA SER A 14 -2.98 -25.20 -4.73
C SER A 14 -2.92 -24.76 -3.27
N ASP A 15 -2.77 -23.49 -2.92
CA ASP A 15 -3.83 -22.53 -3.12
C ASP A 15 -3.27 -21.11 -2.99
N SER A 16 -3.66 -20.26 -3.93
CA SER A 16 -3.76 -18.80 -3.82
C SER A 16 -2.57 -18.04 -3.23
N ALA A 17 -1.93 -17.23 -4.08
CA ALA A 17 -1.24 -16.01 -3.65
C ALA A 17 -2.05 -15.35 -2.53
N GLU A 18 -1.54 -15.45 -1.29
CA GLU A 18 -2.22 -14.98 -0.10
C GLU A 18 -2.23 -13.46 -0.18
N ARG A 19 -3.23 -12.92 -0.88
CA ARG A 19 -3.42 -11.49 -0.99
C ARG A 19 -3.46 -10.99 0.44
N PRO A 20 -2.63 -10.00 0.81
CA PRO A 20 -2.69 -9.44 2.15
C PRO A 20 -4.12 -9.02 2.38
N ARG A 21 -4.82 -9.73 3.27
CA ARG A 21 -6.22 -9.43 3.59
C ARG A 21 -6.23 -7.97 4.05
N PRO A 22 -7.07 -7.10 3.45
CA PRO A 22 -7.14 -5.71 3.86
C PRO A 22 -7.62 -5.67 5.30
N ALA A 23 -6.67 -5.60 6.22
CA ALA A 23 -6.90 -5.50 7.64
C ALA A 23 -6.93 -4.01 8.01
N PHE A 24 -7.95 -3.60 8.75
CA PHE A 24 -8.01 -2.26 9.30
C PHE A 24 -7.09 -2.17 10.51
N GLY A 25 -6.17 -1.19 10.51
CA GLY A 25 -5.15 -1.03 11.54
C GLY A 25 -3.80 -0.57 10.98
N TRP A 26 -2.76 -0.66 11.81
CA TRP A 26 -1.37 -0.30 11.49
C TRP A 26 -0.72 -1.43 10.69
N THR A 27 -1.27 -1.73 9.51
CA THR A 27 -0.72 -2.70 8.57
C THR A 27 0.08 -1.99 7.48
N ARG A 28 1.06 -2.69 6.92
CA ARG A 28 1.86 -2.24 5.78
C ARG A 28 1.01 -1.85 4.56
N TYR A 29 -0.23 -2.36 4.47
CA TYR A 29 -1.18 -1.93 3.44
C TYR A 29 -1.66 -0.49 3.70
N THR A 30 -2.09 -0.16 4.92
CA THR A 30 -2.54 1.16 5.34
C THR A 30 -1.43 2.20 5.25
N GLU A 31 -0.20 1.84 5.65
CA GLU A 31 0.97 2.73 5.52
C GLU A 31 1.23 3.12 4.06
N ARG A 32 1.20 2.16 3.15
CA ARG A 32 1.36 2.42 1.71
C ARG A 32 0.23 3.27 1.15
N LEU A 33 -0.99 3.03 1.60
CA LEU A 33 -2.14 3.81 1.16
C LEU A 33 -2.05 5.26 1.65
N ASN A 34 -1.74 5.47 2.93
CA ASN A 34 -1.53 6.79 3.52
C ASN A 34 -0.38 7.54 2.84
N GLY A 35 0.72 6.85 2.54
CA GLY A 35 1.85 7.43 1.80
C GLY A 35 1.44 7.95 0.41
N ARG A 36 0.58 7.22 -0.32
CA ARG A 36 0.07 7.67 -1.62
C ARG A 36 -0.83 8.90 -1.48
N PHE A 37 -1.69 8.92 -0.48
CA PHE A 37 -2.52 10.09 -0.19
C PHE A 37 -1.66 11.31 0.18
N ALA A 38 -0.58 11.13 0.93
CA ALA A 38 0.36 12.20 1.24
C ALA A 38 1.05 12.76 -0.01
N MET A 39 1.49 11.90 -0.94
CA MET A 39 2.07 12.34 -2.22
C MET A 39 1.08 13.16 -3.04
N VAL A 40 -0.18 12.69 -3.14
CA VAL A 40 -1.24 13.41 -3.86
C VAL A 40 -1.57 14.73 -3.18
N GLY A 41 -1.67 14.74 -1.85
CA GLY A 41 -1.92 15.95 -1.07
C GLY A 41 -0.82 17.00 -1.25
N PHE A 42 0.45 16.57 -1.25
CA PHE A 42 1.58 17.46 -1.49
C PHE A 42 1.55 18.08 -2.89
N VAL A 43 1.32 17.27 -3.93
CA VAL A 43 1.22 17.78 -5.31
C VAL A 43 0.02 18.71 -5.47
N ALA A 44 -1.13 18.36 -4.90
CA ALA A 44 -2.32 19.20 -4.92
C ALA A 44 -2.06 20.55 -4.25
N LEU A 45 -1.35 20.55 -3.12
CA LEU A 45 -0.96 21.78 -2.41
C LEU A 45 -0.08 22.67 -3.29
N LEU A 46 0.95 22.12 -3.95
CA LEU A 46 1.78 22.88 -4.90
C LEU A 46 0.97 23.45 -6.07
N VAL A 47 0.00 22.70 -6.60
CA VAL A 47 -0.87 23.17 -7.69
C VAL A 47 -1.76 24.32 -7.22
N ILE A 48 -2.35 24.21 -6.03
CA ILE A 48 -3.18 25.27 -5.45
C ILE A 48 -2.35 26.54 -5.22
N GLU A 49 -1.13 26.41 -4.69
CA GLU A 49 -0.21 27.53 -4.51
C GLU A 49 0.17 28.18 -5.84
N ALA A 50 0.44 27.39 -6.88
CA ALA A 50 0.78 27.90 -8.21
C ALA A 50 -0.39 28.63 -8.89
N VAL A 51 -1.63 28.15 -8.71
CA VAL A 51 -2.82 28.77 -9.32
C VAL A 51 -3.28 30.00 -8.54
N THR A 52 -3.27 29.93 -7.22
CA THR A 52 -3.81 30.99 -6.35
C THR A 52 -2.76 32.08 -6.08
N GLY A 53 -1.47 31.75 -6.19
CA GLY A 53 -0.37 32.64 -5.80
C GLY A 53 -0.31 32.90 -4.29
N GLN A 54 -1.08 32.15 -3.49
CA GLN A 54 -1.17 32.25 -2.04
C GLN A 54 -0.54 30.99 -1.45
N SER A 55 0.50 31.17 -0.63
CA SER A 55 1.18 30.06 0.04
C SER A 55 0.28 29.44 1.11
N PHE A 56 0.46 28.15 1.39
CA PHE A 56 -0.23 27.45 2.48
C PHE A 56 -0.17 28.19 3.82
N TRP A 57 0.93 28.91 4.09
CA TRP A 57 1.12 29.73 5.27
C TRP A 57 0.10 30.87 5.44
N SER A 58 -0.38 31.45 4.34
CA SER A 58 -1.43 32.47 4.38
C SER A 58 -2.78 31.86 4.78
N TRP A 59 -3.07 30.63 4.36
CA TRP A 59 -4.30 29.93 4.74
C TRP A 59 -4.30 29.52 6.21
N VAL A 60 -3.14 29.20 6.78
CA VAL A 60 -2.97 28.90 8.20
C VAL A 60 -2.95 30.18 9.07
N GLY A 61 -2.92 31.37 8.46
CA GLY A 61 -2.95 32.65 9.16
C GLY A 61 -1.63 33.05 9.82
N LEU A 62 -0.51 32.48 9.35
CA LEU A 62 0.83 32.79 9.83
C LEU A 62 1.49 33.96 9.07
N LEU A 63 0.86 34.43 7.99
CA LEU A 63 1.22 35.57 7.14
C LEU A 63 -0.05 36.28 6.72
#